data_AF-A0A9X1NSW5-F1
#
_entry.id   AF-A0A9X1NSW5-F1
#
_cell.length_a   1.000
_cell.length_b   1.000
_cell.length_c   1.000
_cell.angle_alpha   90.00
_cell.angle_beta   90.00
_cell.angle_gamma   90.00
#
_symmetry.space_group_name_H-M   'P 1'
#
loop_
_entity.id
_entity.type
_entity.pdbx_description
1 polymer ?
#
loop_
_entity_poly.entity_id
_entity_poly.type
_entity_poly.pdbx_seq_one_letter_code
_entity_poly.pdbx_strand_id
1 'polypeptide(L)'
;MASAGETRSLAEPTIFDFEIFGASASLAGVSVTPATAARVPAVAAGVRALSEAVGILPLHAFRRTETGRERDNTLPAFRLLNGDANPWTRGAQLRELLTSDAIYYGSGYALILRDSAGAPVELHRIHPTAVSVEIDARTSEPRYRLTEGGGQRYIPYADILHLRAPSSISTDSVTGRSPLLEAKNAVGLLITLQEHACRLFANGGRPSGILSFPQKLGAEVAKRIKASWQAATGGGNTSSTAVIEEGGSFIPLSFTSVDAQFMEIWALAITEVARLLRVPPVLLMDYSRQTWANAETGGQQFLTYSLAPWLARWEAEVTLKLIAPEDRENVFVEHLPDQLLRSDFATRATAYGQYRSMGVMTANEVRSGLNLPPLATGNELSNPYTSTTKPEPTALEETKTDE
;
A
#
# COMPACT_ATOMS: atom_id res chain seq x y z
N MET A 1 -15.10 -37.47 38.27
CA MET A 1 -15.86 -36.22 38.09
C MET A 1 -16.07 -36.03 36.61
N ALA A 2 -17.30 -36.14 36.13
CA ALA A 2 -17.63 -35.96 34.72
C ALA A 2 -17.36 -34.50 34.33
N SER A 3 -16.56 -34.27 33.28
CA SER A 3 -16.40 -32.94 32.70
C SER A 3 -17.74 -32.50 32.13
N ALA A 4 -18.31 -31.43 32.67
CA ALA A 4 -19.48 -30.78 32.09
C ALA A 4 -19.16 -30.44 30.63
N GLY A 5 -19.97 -30.96 29.71
CA GLY A 5 -19.88 -30.61 28.30
C GLY A 5 -20.17 -29.13 28.14
N GLU A 6 -19.16 -28.38 27.68
CA GLU A 6 -19.30 -26.96 27.40
C GLU A 6 -20.23 -26.79 26.19
N THR A 7 -21.46 -26.35 26.42
CA THR A 7 -22.43 -26.05 25.37
C THR A 7 -22.06 -24.70 24.74
N ARG A 8 -21.39 -24.72 23.58
CA ARG A 8 -21.07 -23.52 22.80
C ARG A 8 -22.17 -23.27 21.77
N SER A 9 -22.63 -22.02 21.68
CA SER A 9 -23.74 -21.61 20.80
C SER A 9 -23.25 -20.59 19.77
N LEU A 10 -23.59 -20.79 18.50
CA LEU A 10 -23.31 -19.81 17.43
C LEU A 10 -24.16 -18.54 17.53
N ALA A 11 -25.20 -18.54 18.37
CA ALA A 11 -26.04 -17.36 18.61
C ALA A 11 -25.36 -16.34 19.56
N GLU A 12 -24.42 -16.80 20.39
CA GLU A 12 -23.61 -15.97 21.28
C GLU A 12 -22.13 -16.38 21.14
N PRO A 13 -21.50 -16.05 20.01
CA PRO A 13 -20.13 -16.48 19.73
C PRO A 13 -19.15 -15.86 20.74
N THR A 14 -18.32 -16.70 21.33
CA THR A 14 -17.27 -16.28 22.26
C THR A 14 -16.05 -15.71 21.50
N ILE A 15 -15.18 -14.96 22.20
CA ILE A 15 -13.92 -14.46 21.63
C ILE A 15 -13.09 -15.61 21.04
N PHE A 16 -13.11 -16.78 21.69
CA PHE A 16 -12.43 -17.98 21.22
C PHE A 16 -13.04 -18.54 19.92
N ASP A 17 -14.38 -18.51 19.77
CA ASP A 17 -15.03 -18.94 18.52
C ASP A 17 -14.65 -18.03 17.36
N PHE A 18 -14.55 -16.72 17.61
CA PHE A 18 -14.03 -15.75 16.64
C PHE A 18 -12.55 -15.98 16.30
N GLU A 19 -11.72 -16.36 17.27
CA GLU A 19 -10.30 -16.70 17.04
C GLU A 19 -10.12 -17.95 16.18
N ILE A 20 -10.96 -18.98 16.35
CA ILE A 20 -10.95 -20.20 15.53
C ILE A 20 -11.21 -19.89 14.05
N PHE A 21 -12.10 -18.94 13.75
CA PHE A 21 -12.42 -18.54 12.38
C PHE A 21 -11.54 -17.39 11.85
N GLY A 22 -10.45 -17.05 12.55
CA GLY A 22 -9.52 -15.97 12.15
C GLY A 22 -10.13 -14.57 12.21
N ALA A 23 -11.26 -14.43 12.90
CA ALA A 23 -12.09 -13.24 12.99
C ALA A 23 -11.99 -12.58 14.36
N SER A 24 -10.78 -12.37 14.88
CA SER A 24 -10.60 -11.85 16.25
C SER A 24 -11.23 -10.45 16.39
N ALA A 25 -12.15 -10.31 17.35
CA ALA A 25 -12.79 -9.04 17.65
C ALA A 25 -11.75 -8.00 18.09
N SER A 26 -11.89 -6.78 17.60
CA SER A 26 -11.18 -5.63 18.16
C SER A 26 -11.72 -5.30 19.55
N LEU A 27 -10.98 -4.53 20.35
CA LEU A 27 -11.45 -4.03 21.65
C LEU A 27 -12.72 -3.16 21.52
N ALA A 28 -13.02 -2.65 20.33
CA ALA A 28 -14.26 -1.94 20.03
C ALA A 28 -15.46 -2.87 19.78
N GLY A 29 -15.28 -4.19 19.85
CA GLY A 29 -16.33 -5.20 19.63
C GLY A 29 -16.60 -5.53 18.16
N VAL A 30 -15.94 -4.86 17.21
CA VAL A 30 -16.08 -5.11 15.77
C VAL A 30 -15.04 -6.14 15.32
N SER A 31 -15.45 -7.12 14.52
CA SER A 31 -14.54 -8.10 13.90
C SER A 31 -13.75 -7.45 12.76
N VAL A 32 -12.42 -7.52 12.87
CA VAL A 32 -11.50 -6.96 11.88
C VAL A 32 -10.89 -8.11 11.09
N THR A 33 -11.20 -8.11 9.80
CA THR A 33 -10.70 -9.08 8.82
C THR A 33 -10.09 -8.30 7.65
N PRO A 34 -9.28 -8.94 6.80
CA PRO A 34 -8.81 -8.32 5.56
C PRO A 34 -9.93 -7.70 4.72
N ALA A 35 -11.08 -8.38 4.61
CA ALA A 35 -12.23 -7.90 3.87
C ALA A 35 -12.91 -6.68 4.50
N THR A 36 -13.02 -6.63 5.84
CA THR A 36 -13.60 -5.45 6.52
C THR A 36 -12.62 -4.28 6.56
N ALA A 37 -11.32 -4.55 6.74
CA ALA A 37 -10.26 -3.55 6.68
C ALA A 37 -10.16 -2.89 5.30
N ALA A 38 -10.29 -3.66 4.21
CA ALA A 38 -10.26 -3.13 2.85
C ALA A 38 -11.42 -2.16 2.53
N ARG A 39 -12.53 -2.21 3.28
CA ARG A 39 -13.65 -1.28 3.13
C ARG A 39 -13.41 0.08 3.80
N VAL A 40 -12.39 0.18 4.65
CA VAL A 40 -11.99 1.44 5.29
C VAL A 40 -11.17 2.26 4.29
N PRO A 41 -11.62 3.46 3.88
CA PRO A 41 -10.96 4.21 2.82
C PRO A 41 -9.49 4.54 3.09
N ALA A 42 -9.15 4.91 4.33
CA ALA A 42 -7.77 5.19 4.73
C ALA A 42 -6.85 3.96 4.59
N VAL A 43 -7.36 2.77 4.94
CA VAL A 43 -6.63 1.51 4.77
C VAL A 43 -6.46 1.20 3.29
N ALA A 44 -7.53 1.28 2.50
CA ALA A 44 -7.50 1.01 1.08
C ALA A 44 -6.52 1.95 0.33
N ALA A 45 -6.51 3.24 0.67
CA ALA A 45 -5.59 4.22 0.09
C ALA A 45 -4.13 3.88 0.43
N GLY A 46 -3.84 3.54 1.69
CA GLY A 46 -2.46 3.23 2.11
C GLY A 46 -1.94 1.92 1.54
N VAL A 47 -2.80 0.89 1.44
CA VAL A 47 -2.46 -0.37 0.78
C VAL A 47 -2.15 -0.12 -0.70
N ARG A 48 -3.02 0.63 -1.40
CA ARG A 48 -2.81 1.00 -2.81
C ARG A 48 -1.52 1.79 -3.02
N ALA A 49 -1.26 2.80 -2.18
CA ALA A 49 -0.05 3.60 -2.26
C ALA A 49 1.22 2.71 -2.22
N LEU A 50 1.25 1.69 -1.36
CA LEU A 50 2.37 0.75 -1.28
C LEU A 50 2.38 -0.26 -2.44
N SER A 51 1.26 -0.94 -2.69
CA SER A 51 1.19 -2.03 -3.66
C SER A 51 1.37 -1.55 -5.10
N GLU A 52 0.72 -0.44 -5.47
CA GLU A 52 0.83 0.14 -6.81
C GLU A 52 2.25 0.70 -7.02
N ALA A 53 2.83 1.37 -6.02
CA ALA A 53 4.20 1.86 -6.12
C ALA A 53 5.23 0.74 -6.32
N VAL A 54 5.06 -0.40 -5.62
CA VAL A 54 5.88 -1.59 -5.87
C VAL A 54 5.65 -2.10 -7.29
N GLY A 55 4.39 -2.20 -7.75
CA GLY A 55 4.06 -2.68 -9.09
C GLY A 55 4.65 -1.84 -10.22
N ILE A 56 4.62 -0.51 -10.12
CA ILE A 56 5.12 0.39 -11.17
C ILE A 56 6.64 0.47 -11.20
N LEU A 57 7.32 0.25 -10.07
CA LEU A 57 8.77 0.27 -10.02
C LEU A 57 9.33 -0.91 -10.81
N PRO A 58 10.21 -0.69 -11.80
CA PRO A 58 10.80 -1.77 -12.56
C PRO A 58 11.82 -2.50 -11.70
N LEU A 59 11.87 -3.82 -11.83
CA LEU A 59 12.82 -4.69 -11.16
C LEU A 59 13.83 -5.19 -12.18
N HIS A 60 15.00 -4.57 -12.26
CA HIS A 60 16.01 -4.98 -13.22
C HIS A 60 16.88 -6.10 -12.66
N ALA A 61 17.28 -7.03 -13.53
CA ALA A 61 18.32 -7.99 -13.21
C ALA A 61 19.66 -7.49 -13.76
N PHE A 62 20.71 -7.70 -12.97
CA PHE A 62 22.06 -7.24 -13.27
C PHE A 62 23.05 -8.38 -13.09
N ARG A 63 24.06 -8.40 -13.95
CA ARG A 63 25.25 -9.25 -13.81
C ARG A 63 26.42 -8.37 -13.37
N ARG A 64 27.15 -8.83 -12.36
CA ARG A 64 28.40 -8.22 -11.92
C ARG A 64 29.48 -8.49 -12.96
N THR A 65 30.22 -7.46 -13.30
CA THR A 65 31.36 -7.51 -14.21
C THR A 65 32.59 -6.98 -13.48
N GLU A 66 33.79 -7.22 -14.02
CA GLU A 66 35.04 -6.74 -13.41
C GLU A 66 35.08 -5.20 -13.23
N THR A 67 34.36 -4.47 -14.09
CA THR A 67 34.32 -3.01 -14.11
C THR A 67 33.03 -2.41 -13.54
N GLY A 68 32.08 -3.24 -13.07
CA GLY A 68 30.82 -2.76 -12.50
C GLY A 68 29.66 -3.74 -12.64
N ARG A 69 28.58 -3.30 -13.30
CA ARG A 69 27.35 -4.08 -13.50
C ARG A 69 26.75 -3.84 -14.87
N GLU A 70 26.20 -4.89 -15.47
CA GLU A 70 25.48 -4.83 -16.73
C GLU A 70 24.04 -5.33 -16.55
N ARG A 71 23.09 -4.73 -17.27
CA ARG A 71 21.68 -5.16 -17.24
C ARG A 71 21.52 -6.45 -18.02
N ASP A 72 20.91 -7.46 -17.40
CA ASP A 72 20.63 -8.74 -18.03
C ASP A 72 19.12 -8.99 -18.12
N ASN A 73 18.57 -8.65 -19.29
CA ASN A 73 17.13 -8.83 -19.56
C ASN A 73 16.78 -10.28 -19.96
N THR A 74 17.75 -11.18 -20.08
CA THR A 74 17.53 -12.56 -20.52
C THR A 74 17.12 -13.48 -19.37
N LEU A 75 17.34 -13.05 -18.12
CA LEU A 75 17.04 -13.83 -16.94
C LEU A 75 15.53 -14.06 -16.74
N PRO A 76 15.10 -15.27 -16.38
CA PRO A 76 13.68 -15.58 -16.14
C PRO A 76 13.01 -14.64 -15.13
N ALA A 77 13.72 -14.26 -14.06
CA ALA A 77 13.24 -13.31 -13.07
C ALA A 77 12.81 -11.96 -13.68
N PHE A 78 13.61 -11.43 -14.61
CA PHE A 78 13.32 -10.18 -15.29
C PHE A 78 12.08 -10.31 -16.18
N ARG A 79 12.02 -11.38 -16.99
CA ARG A 79 10.90 -11.67 -17.89
C ARG A 79 9.57 -11.81 -17.14
N LEU A 80 9.56 -12.57 -16.03
CA LEU A 80 8.35 -12.88 -15.28
C LEU A 80 7.80 -11.69 -14.48
N LEU A 81 8.68 -10.83 -13.95
CA LEU A 81 8.28 -9.76 -13.04
C LEU A 81 8.10 -8.40 -13.70
N ASN A 82 8.69 -8.18 -14.88
CA ASN A 82 8.45 -6.96 -15.69
C ASN A 82 7.64 -7.23 -16.96
N GLY A 83 7.68 -8.45 -17.49
CA GLY A 83 6.88 -8.87 -18.63
C GLY A 83 5.60 -9.57 -18.18
N ASP A 84 5.45 -10.84 -18.58
CA ASP A 84 4.28 -11.66 -18.31
C ASP A 84 4.60 -12.68 -17.22
N ALA A 85 3.86 -12.64 -16.11
CA ALA A 85 3.97 -13.64 -15.05
C ALA A 85 3.37 -14.97 -15.50
N ASN A 86 2.29 -14.92 -16.26
CA ASN A 86 1.60 -16.02 -16.93
C ASN A 86 0.86 -15.43 -18.15
N PRO A 87 0.22 -16.23 -19.03
CA PRO A 87 -0.36 -15.74 -20.28
C PRO A 87 -1.46 -14.67 -20.13
N TRP A 88 -2.00 -14.44 -18.93
CA TRP A 88 -3.10 -13.49 -18.68
C TRP A 88 -2.82 -12.47 -17.57
N THR A 89 -1.65 -12.49 -16.93
CA THR A 89 -1.29 -11.55 -15.85
C THR A 89 0.11 -11.01 -16.06
N ARG A 90 0.23 -9.68 -16.06
CA ARG A 90 1.52 -8.99 -16.15
C ARG A 90 2.30 -9.11 -14.83
N GLY A 91 3.62 -9.17 -14.91
CA GLY A 91 4.50 -9.24 -13.75
C GLY A 91 4.29 -8.08 -12.77
N ALA A 92 4.11 -6.85 -13.29
CA ALA A 92 3.79 -5.67 -12.47
C ALA A 92 2.50 -5.85 -11.66
N GLN A 93 1.43 -6.34 -12.31
CA GLN A 93 0.15 -6.61 -11.65
C GLN A 93 0.28 -7.72 -10.60
N LEU A 94 1.07 -8.77 -10.87
CA LEU A 94 1.34 -9.82 -9.89
C LEU A 94 2.06 -9.25 -8.66
N ARG A 95 3.07 -8.40 -8.85
CA ARG A 95 3.83 -7.77 -7.74
C ARG A 95 2.93 -6.87 -6.88
N GLU A 96 2.05 -6.11 -7.52
CA GLU A 96 1.04 -5.31 -6.83
C GLU A 96 0.13 -6.20 -5.97
N LEU A 97 -0.47 -7.24 -6.57
CA LEU A 97 -1.39 -8.14 -5.87
C LEU A 97 -0.73 -8.87 -4.70
N LEU A 98 0.50 -9.37 -4.88
CA LEU A 98 1.23 -10.07 -3.82
C LEU A 98 1.64 -9.13 -2.68
N THR A 99 1.97 -7.88 -3.00
CA THR A 99 2.24 -6.85 -1.98
C THR A 99 0.97 -6.54 -1.21
N SER A 100 -0.17 -6.39 -1.89
CA SER A 100 -1.47 -6.20 -1.25
C SER A 100 -1.83 -7.36 -0.33
N ASP A 101 -1.66 -8.60 -0.80
CA ASP A 101 -1.86 -9.82 -0.02
C ASP A 101 -0.99 -9.85 1.24
N ALA A 102 0.29 -9.52 1.10
CA ALA A 102 1.20 -9.45 2.23
C ALA A 102 0.74 -8.40 3.26
N ILE A 103 0.27 -7.23 2.83
CA ILE A 103 -0.23 -6.21 3.77
C ILE A 103 -1.51 -6.69 4.48
N TYR A 104 -2.44 -7.31 3.76
CA TYR A 104 -3.73 -7.74 4.30
C TYR A 104 -3.65 -9.00 5.16
N TYR A 105 -2.90 -10.01 4.72
CA TYR A 105 -2.86 -11.35 5.33
C TYR A 105 -1.52 -11.64 6.03
N GLY A 106 -0.51 -10.79 5.85
CA GLY A 106 0.85 -10.99 6.36
C GLY A 106 1.79 -11.61 5.33
N SER A 107 1.23 -12.36 4.40
CA SER A 107 1.97 -13.06 3.36
C SER A 107 1.27 -13.01 2.01
N GLY A 108 2.05 -12.84 0.95
CA GLY A 108 1.64 -13.01 -0.45
C GLY A 108 2.37 -14.22 -1.06
N TYR A 109 1.64 -15.04 -1.80
CA TYR A 109 2.16 -16.28 -2.38
C TYR A 109 1.96 -16.35 -3.89
N ALA A 110 2.99 -16.81 -4.60
CA ALA A 110 2.82 -17.31 -5.96
C ALA A 110 3.49 -18.68 -6.12
N LEU A 111 2.79 -19.58 -6.81
CA LEU A 111 3.34 -20.84 -7.29
C LEU A 111 4.30 -20.56 -8.44
N ILE A 112 5.49 -21.15 -8.36
CA ILE A 112 6.49 -21.11 -9.42
C ILE A 112 6.35 -22.39 -10.23
N LEU A 113 5.93 -22.26 -11.48
CA LEU A 113 5.94 -23.39 -12.42
C LEU A 113 7.29 -23.43 -13.12
N ARG A 114 7.94 -24.59 -13.08
CA ARG A 114 9.26 -24.82 -13.67
C ARG A 114 9.17 -25.80 -14.84
N ASP A 115 10.04 -25.64 -15.82
CA ASP A 115 10.20 -26.60 -16.91
C ASP A 115 10.99 -27.86 -16.47
N SER A 116 11.22 -28.78 -17.41
CA SER A 116 12.02 -29.99 -17.17
C SER A 116 13.48 -29.73 -16.81
N ALA A 117 14.01 -28.53 -17.11
CA ALA A 117 15.35 -28.09 -16.72
C ALA A 117 15.36 -27.38 -15.35
N GLY A 118 14.21 -27.22 -14.71
CA GLY A 118 14.07 -26.52 -13.42
C GLY A 118 14.02 -24.99 -13.51
N ALA A 119 14.00 -24.43 -14.73
CA ALA A 119 13.93 -22.98 -14.94
C ALA A 119 12.48 -22.49 -14.71
N PRO A 120 12.28 -21.36 -14.03
CA PRO A 120 10.93 -20.82 -13.78
C PRO A 120 10.32 -20.26 -15.08
N VAL A 121 9.12 -20.74 -15.42
CA VAL A 121 8.41 -20.41 -16.66
C VAL A 121 7.21 -19.52 -16.42
N GLU A 122 6.48 -19.72 -15.31
CA GLU A 122 5.29 -18.96 -14.94
C GLU A 122 5.18 -18.77 -13.42
N LEU A 123 4.47 -17.70 -13.03
CA LEU A 123 4.09 -17.38 -11.67
C LEU A 123 2.56 -17.26 -11.56
N HIS A 124 1.98 -18.06 -10.67
CA HIS A 124 0.54 -18.09 -10.43
C HIS A 124 0.24 -17.62 -9.03
N ARG A 125 -0.44 -16.47 -8.88
CA ARG A 125 -0.87 -15.97 -7.57
C ARG A 125 -1.75 -17.00 -6.89
N ILE A 126 -1.46 -17.28 -5.63
CA ILE A 126 -2.30 -18.08 -4.75
C ILE A 126 -2.88 -17.15 -3.68
N HIS A 127 -4.18 -17.24 -3.44
CA HIS A 127 -4.80 -16.47 -2.37
C HIS A 127 -4.27 -16.95 -0.99
N PRO A 128 -3.86 -16.04 -0.08
CA PRO A 128 -3.23 -16.44 1.18
C PRO A 128 -4.04 -17.38 2.07
N THR A 129 -5.38 -17.28 2.03
CA THR A 129 -6.27 -18.17 2.81
C THR A 129 -6.23 -19.63 2.35
N ALA A 130 -5.72 -19.92 1.16
CA ALA A 130 -5.57 -21.28 0.65
C ALA A 130 -4.25 -21.92 1.13
N VAL A 131 -3.33 -21.14 1.72
CA VAL A 131 -1.99 -21.59 2.10
C VAL A 131 -1.85 -21.68 3.61
N SER A 132 -1.36 -22.82 4.08
CA SER A 132 -0.94 -23.01 5.47
C SER A 132 0.55 -23.32 5.48
N VAL A 133 1.34 -22.58 6.26
CA VAL A 133 2.78 -22.78 6.38
C VAL A 133 3.06 -23.68 7.58
N GLU A 134 3.77 -24.78 7.35
CA GLU A 134 4.20 -25.72 8.37
C GLU A 134 5.74 -25.71 8.41
N ILE A 135 6.34 -25.59 9.60
CA ILE A 135 7.80 -25.63 9.76
C ILE A 135 8.17 -27.01 10.28
N ASP A 136 9.04 -27.72 9.55
CA ASP A 136 9.54 -29.02 9.99
C ASP A 136 10.41 -28.85 11.24
N ALA A 137 10.02 -29.47 12.36
CA ALA A 137 10.66 -29.28 13.65
C ALA A 137 12.12 -29.76 13.72
N ARG A 138 12.57 -30.60 12.78
CA ARG A 138 13.92 -31.16 12.76
C ARG A 138 14.86 -30.40 11.83
N THR A 139 14.35 -29.98 10.68
CA THR A 139 15.14 -29.30 9.63
C THR A 139 14.95 -27.79 9.62
N SER A 140 13.91 -27.29 10.30
CA SER A 140 13.42 -25.91 10.22
C SER A 140 13.01 -25.50 8.80
N GLU A 141 12.86 -26.45 7.88
CA GLU A 141 12.44 -26.19 6.51
C GLU A 141 10.93 -25.92 6.46
N PRO A 142 10.51 -24.86 5.75
CA PRO A 142 9.09 -24.60 5.58
C PRO A 142 8.49 -25.48 4.50
N ARG A 143 7.30 -26.01 4.78
CA ARG A 143 6.42 -26.70 3.83
C ARG A 143 5.12 -25.93 3.71
N TYR A 144 4.63 -25.81 2.48
CA TYR A 144 3.41 -25.07 2.20
C TYR A 144 2.31 -26.05 1.85
N ARG A 145 1.28 -26.11 2.69
CA ARG A 145 0.08 -26.89 2.43
C ARG A 145 -0.92 -26.01 1.69
N LEU A 146 -1.17 -26.32 0.42
CA LEU A 146 -2.15 -25.65 -0.42
C LEU A 146 -3.47 -26.42 -0.38
N THR A 147 -4.57 -25.72 -0.10
CA THR A 147 -5.93 -26.26 -0.11
C THR A 147 -6.70 -25.66 -1.28
N GLU A 148 -6.94 -26.45 -2.33
CA GLU A 148 -7.65 -26.04 -3.55
C GLU A 148 -8.60 -27.15 -4.01
N GLY A 149 -9.81 -26.79 -4.46
CA GLY A 149 -10.75 -27.74 -5.08
C GLY A 149 -11.20 -28.90 -4.18
N GLY A 150 -11.13 -28.76 -2.85
CA GLY A 150 -11.44 -29.81 -1.89
C GLY A 150 -10.30 -30.80 -1.61
N GLY A 151 -9.14 -30.64 -2.25
CA GLY A 151 -7.93 -31.40 -1.99
C GLY A 151 -6.87 -30.58 -1.26
N GLN A 152 -5.91 -31.27 -0.65
CA GLN A 152 -4.71 -30.68 -0.06
C GLN A 152 -3.47 -31.23 -0.73
N ARG A 153 -2.52 -30.37 -1.09
CA ARG A 153 -1.20 -30.77 -1.58
C ARG A 153 -0.11 -29.99 -0.87
N TYR A 154 1.04 -30.63 -0.70
CA TYR A 154 2.23 -29.99 -0.17
C TYR A 154 3.10 -29.51 -1.32
N ILE A 155 3.55 -28.26 -1.23
CA ILE A 155 4.45 -27.63 -2.19
C ILE A 155 5.77 -27.33 -1.47
N PRO A 156 6.91 -27.70 -2.08
CA PRO A 156 8.23 -27.42 -1.51
C PRO A 156 8.50 -25.92 -1.51
N TYR A 157 9.33 -25.46 -0.57
CA TYR A 157 9.70 -24.04 -0.47
C TYR A 157 10.38 -23.49 -1.73
N ALA A 158 11.00 -24.33 -2.56
CA ALA A 158 11.69 -23.92 -3.78
C ALA A 158 10.71 -23.46 -4.89
N ASP A 159 9.46 -23.90 -4.82
CA ASP A 159 8.43 -23.67 -5.85
C ASP A 159 7.36 -22.67 -5.39
N ILE A 160 7.59 -21.98 -4.26
CA ILE A 160 6.75 -20.87 -3.81
C ILE A 160 7.60 -19.62 -3.67
N LEU A 161 7.15 -18.59 -4.37
CA LEU A 161 7.55 -17.22 -4.12
C LEU A 161 6.73 -16.71 -2.94
N HIS A 162 7.38 -16.41 -1.82
CA HIS A 162 6.72 -16.00 -0.58
C HIS A 162 7.15 -14.59 -0.16
N LEU A 163 6.32 -13.61 -0.51
CA LEU A 163 6.50 -12.24 -0.02
C LEU A 163 5.93 -12.12 1.39
N ARG A 164 6.78 -11.82 2.37
CA ARG A 164 6.39 -11.62 3.77
C ARG A 164 6.33 -10.14 4.08
N ALA A 165 5.26 -9.70 4.73
CA ALA A 165 5.15 -8.33 5.20
C ALA A 165 6.33 -7.96 6.13
N PRO A 166 6.87 -6.73 6.04
CA PRO A 166 7.81 -6.22 7.03
C PRO A 166 7.18 -6.19 8.42
N SER A 167 7.63 -7.06 9.31
CA SER A 167 7.26 -7.08 10.73
C SER A 167 8.50 -7.35 11.59
N SER A 168 8.68 -6.59 12.65
CA SER A 168 9.71 -6.78 13.67
C SER A 168 9.26 -7.71 14.80
N ILE A 169 8.01 -8.17 14.75
CA ILE A 169 7.35 -8.94 15.83
C ILE A 169 7.14 -10.40 15.39
N SER A 170 7.54 -10.76 14.16
CA SER A 170 7.50 -12.16 13.74
C SER A 170 8.37 -13.00 14.66
N THR A 171 7.78 -14.05 15.21
CA THR A 171 8.39 -14.98 16.15
C THR A 171 9.12 -16.13 15.47
N ASP A 172 8.89 -16.31 14.17
CA ASP A 172 9.57 -17.31 13.37
C ASP A 172 10.16 -16.67 12.09
N SER A 173 11.02 -17.42 11.41
CA SER A 173 11.73 -16.95 10.22
C SER A 173 10.92 -17.08 8.92
N VAL A 174 9.66 -17.54 8.96
CA VAL A 174 8.93 -17.99 7.76
C VAL A 174 7.55 -17.35 7.63
N THR A 175 6.78 -17.21 8.70
CA THR A 175 5.45 -16.63 8.68
C THR A 175 5.53 -15.11 8.57
N GLY A 176 4.69 -14.55 7.70
CA GLY A 176 4.46 -13.12 7.64
C GLY A 176 3.35 -12.75 8.62
N ARG A 177 3.41 -11.52 9.16
CA ARG A 177 2.35 -10.97 10.00
C ARG A 177 1.76 -9.75 9.35
N SER A 178 0.43 -9.70 9.26
CA SER A 178 -0.25 -8.57 8.64
C SER A 178 -0.10 -7.35 9.55
N PRO A 179 0.43 -6.21 9.04
CA PRO A 179 0.41 -4.97 9.80
C PRO A 179 -1.03 -4.57 10.18
N LEU A 180 -2.02 -4.83 9.33
CA LEU A 180 -3.42 -4.50 9.60
C LEU A 180 -4.00 -5.32 10.77
N LEU A 181 -3.67 -6.60 10.83
CA LEU A 181 -4.13 -7.46 11.93
C LEU A 181 -3.37 -7.17 13.24
N GLU A 182 -2.09 -6.80 13.16
CA GLU A 182 -1.30 -6.35 14.32
C GLU A 182 -1.95 -5.13 14.99
N ALA A 183 -2.48 -4.20 14.19
CA ALA A 183 -3.18 -3.01 14.70
C ALA A 183 -4.71 -3.07 14.50
N LYS A 184 -5.30 -4.27 14.63
CA LYS A 184 -6.75 -4.48 14.49
C LYS A 184 -7.60 -3.52 15.35
N ASN A 185 -7.09 -3.07 16.50
CA ASN A 185 -7.81 -2.14 17.38
C ASN A 185 -7.93 -0.73 16.77
N ALA A 186 -6.90 -0.24 16.08
CA ALA A 186 -6.95 1.05 15.41
C ALA A 186 -7.93 1.02 14.22
N VAL A 187 -7.88 -0.05 13.43
CA VAL A 187 -8.82 -0.28 12.32
C VAL A 187 -10.25 -0.44 12.85
N GLY A 188 -10.43 -1.23 13.92
CA GLY A 188 -11.73 -1.44 14.56
C GLY A 188 -12.33 -0.15 15.13
N LEU A 189 -11.51 0.72 15.71
CA LEU A 189 -11.93 2.06 16.13
C LEU A 189 -12.46 2.87 14.95
N LEU A 190 -11.73 2.91 13.84
CA LEU A 190 -12.15 3.66 12.65
C LEU A 190 -13.45 3.11 12.04
N ILE A 191 -13.61 1.78 12.00
CA ILE A 191 -14.88 1.15 11.57
C ILE A 191 -16.02 1.56 12.51
N THR A 192 -15.79 1.54 13.83
CA THR A 192 -16.80 1.90 14.83
C THR A 192 -17.21 3.36 14.73
N LEU A 193 -16.24 4.27 14.53
CA LEU A 193 -16.51 5.69 14.30
C LEU A 193 -17.34 5.87 13.03
N GLN A 194 -17.00 5.16 11.95
CA GLN A 194 -17.74 5.21 10.70
C GLN A 194 -19.17 4.69 10.85
N GLU A 195 -19.38 3.56 11.52
CA GLU A 195 -20.71 3.06 11.81
C GLU A 195 -21.52 4.02 12.67
N HIS A 196 -20.89 4.62 13.69
CA HIS A 196 -21.53 5.62 14.55
C HIS A 196 -21.99 6.83 13.73
N ALA A 197 -21.12 7.37 12.86
CA ALA A 197 -21.49 8.48 11.97
C ALA A 197 -22.64 8.09 11.03
N CYS A 198 -22.53 6.94 10.34
CA CYS A 198 -23.58 6.47 9.44
C CYS A 198 -24.93 6.29 10.17
N ARG A 199 -24.93 5.70 11.37
CA ARG A 199 -26.17 5.53 12.18
C ARG A 199 -26.71 6.87 12.66
N LEU A 200 -25.84 7.80 13.06
CA LEU A 200 -26.24 9.14 13.45
C LEU A 200 -26.98 9.84 12.30
N PHE A 201 -26.43 9.81 11.08
CA PHE A 201 -27.07 10.43 9.92
C PHE A 201 -28.30 9.66 9.42
N ALA A 202 -28.27 8.31 9.45
CA ALA A 202 -29.38 7.49 9.00
C ALA A 202 -30.63 7.61 9.89
N ASN A 203 -30.44 7.71 11.21
CA ASN A 203 -31.54 7.83 12.17
C ASN A 203 -32.05 9.28 12.36
N GLY A 204 -31.62 10.23 11.51
CA GLY A 204 -32.07 11.62 11.56
C GLY A 204 -31.36 12.48 12.61
N GLY A 205 -30.17 12.06 13.07
CA GLY A 205 -29.46 12.70 14.15
C GLY A 205 -30.12 12.45 15.51
N ARG A 206 -29.45 12.86 16.58
CA ARG A 206 -30.06 13.02 17.91
C ARG A 206 -31.46 13.68 17.78
N PRO A 207 -32.40 13.48 18.73
CA PRO A 207 -33.65 14.23 18.72
C PRO A 207 -33.34 15.69 18.42
N SER A 208 -33.90 16.23 17.34
CA SER A 208 -33.57 17.58 16.84
C SER A 208 -33.80 18.66 17.91
N GLY A 209 -34.62 18.33 18.90
CA GLY A 209 -34.84 19.11 20.10
C GLY A 209 -35.77 18.39 21.07
N ILE A 210 -36.04 19.06 22.19
CA ILE A 210 -37.04 18.63 23.17
C ILE A 210 -38.30 19.48 22.95
N LEU A 211 -39.44 18.82 22.81
CA LEU A 211 -40.74 19.50 22.91
C LEU A 211 -41.08 19.66 24.39
N SER A 212 -40.99 20.90 24.87
CA SER A 212 -41.28 21.26 26.26
C SER A 212 -42.69 21.84 26.36
N PHE A 213 -43.46 21.38 27.34
CA PHE A 213 -44.82 21.86 27.60
C PHE A 213 -44.92 22.39 29.04
N PRO A 214 -45.58 23.54 29.27
CA PRO A 214 -45.67 24.15 30.59
C PRO A 214 -46.61 23.40 31.55
N GLN A 215 -47.55 22.60 31.04
CA GLN A 215 -48.51 21.83 31.83
C GLN A 215 -48.37 20.31 31.64
N LYS A 216 -48.85 19.53 32.63
CA LYS A 216 -48.91 18.07 32.51
C LYS A 216 -49.90 17.68 31.42
N LEU A 217 -49.39 17.07 30.36
CA LEU A 217 -50.21 16.51 29.29
C LEU A 217 -50.81 15.16 29.74
N GLY A 218 -52.08 14.93 29.40
CA GLY A 218 -52.69 13.60 29.48
C GLY A 218 -52.08 12.64 28.46
N ALA A 219 -52.07 11.33 28.76
CA ALA A 219 -51.40 10.31 27.94
C ALA A 219 -51.87 10.28 26.47
N GLU A 220 -53.16 10.46 26.23
CA GLU A 220 -53.75 10.56 24.88
C GLU A 220 -53.25 11.79 24.12
N VAL A 221 -53.21 12.95 24.78
CA VAL A 221 -52.78 14.21 24.18
C VAL A 221 -51.29 14.16 23.83
N ALA A 222 -50.46 13.63 24.73
CA ALA A 222 -49.03 13.44 24.47
C ALA A 222 -48.77 12.53 23.26
N LYS A 223 -49.58 11.46 23.10
CA LYS A 223 -49.48 10.54 21.97
C LYS A 223 -49.89 11.20 20.65
N ARG A 224 -50.97 12.00 20.65
CA ARG A 224 -51.42 12.79 19.50
C ARG A 224 -50.36 13.80 19.06
N ILE A 225 -49.81 14.56 19.99
CA ILE A 225 -48.76 15.56 19.74
C ILE A 225 -47.52 14.91 19.13
N LYS A 226 -47.07 13.76 19.68
CA LYS A 226 -45.95 13.01 19.12
C LYS A 226 -46.21 12.55 17.69
N ALA A 227 -47.40 12.03 17.41
CA ALA A 227 -47.77 11.56 16.07
C ALA A 227 -47.84 12.72 15.05
N SER A 228 -48.43 13.85 15.45
CA SER A 228 -48.50 15.07 14.62
C SER A 228 -47.11 15.62 14.30
N TRP A 229 -46.24 15.69 15.33
CA TRP A 229 -44.86 16.12 15.16
C TRP A 229 -44.06 15.19 14.24
N GLN A 230 -44.19 13.87 14.41
CA GLN A 230 -43.52 12.88 13.56
C GLN A 230 -44.03 12.91 12.12
N ALA A 231 -45.31 13.18 11.88
CA ALA A 231 -45.86 13.35 10.53
C ALA A 231 -45.32 14.62 9.85
N ALA A 232 -45.15 15.71 10.61
CA ALA A 232 -44.68 16.99 10.11
C ALA A 232 -43.15 17.10 9.99
N THR A 233 -42.38 16.21 10.64
CA THR A 233 -40.90 16.30 10.69
C THR A 233 -40.17 15.01 10.27
N GLY A 234 -40.88 13.88 10.14
CA GLY A 234 -40.32 12.60 9.73
C GLY A 234 -40.31 12.39 8.21
N GLY A 235 -39.37 11.56 7.73
CA GLY A 235 -39.42 10.95 6.39
C GLY A 235 -39.32 11.91 5.20
N GLY A 236 -38.24 12.71 5.10
CA GLY A 236 -37.99 13.57 3.93
C GLY A 236 -38.84 14.83 3.85
N ASN A 237 -39.76 15.05 4.81
CA ASN A 237 -40.59 16.25 4.92
C ASN A 237 -39.83 17.42 5.60
N THR A 238 -38.68 17.81 5.06
CA THR A 238 -37.84 18.90 5.61
C THR A 238 -38.40 20.30 5.38
N SER A 239 -39.52 20.44 4.65
CA SER A 239 -40.13 21.71 4.26
C SER A 239 -41.56 21.93 4.80
N SER A 240 -42.12 20.99 5.56
CA SER A 240 -43.44 21.18 6.17
C SER A 240 -43.38 22.03 7.44
N THR A 241 -44.33 22.96 7.56
CA THR A 241 -44.50 23.77 8.77
C THR A 241 -44.97 22.88 9.92
N ALA A 242 -44.11 22.65 10.91
CA ALA A 242 -44.48 21.97 12.14
C ALA A 242 -45.26 22.91 13.06
N VAL A 243 -46.45 22.49 13.50
CA VAL A 243 -47.29 23.23 14.44
C VAL A 243 -47.22 22.54 15.80
N ILE A 244 -46.93 23.31 16.86
CA ILE A 244 -46.88 22.81 18.23
C ILE A 244 -48.14 23.31 18.96
N GLU A 245 -49.01 22.37 19.34
CA GLU A 245 -50.26 22.65 20.07
C GLU A 245 -49.97 22.98 21.55
N GLU A 246 -50.96 23.51 22.28
CA GLU A 246 -50.92 23.66 23.76
C GLU A 246 -49.76 24.53 24.31
N GLY A 247 -49.27 25.48 23.52
CA GLY A 247 -48.21 26.41 23.96
C GLY A 247 -46.84 25.75 24.17
N GLY A 248 -46.61 24.57 23.59
CA GLY A 248 -45.32 23.90 23.65
C GLY A 248 -44.23 24.67 22.90
N SER A 249 -43.00 24.57 23.39
CA SER A 249 -41.82 25.14 22.74
C SER A 249 -40.86 24.03 22.30
N PHE A 250 -40.32 24.19 21.09
CA PHE A 250 -39.23 23.34 20.61
C PHE A 250 -37.90 23.95 21.06
N ILE A 251 -37.19 23.23 21.92
CA ILE A 251 -35.84 23.59 22.36
C ILE A 251 -34.87 22.82 21.48
N PRO A 252 -34.23 23.45 20.47
CA PRO A 252 -33.26 22.77 19.63
C PRO A 252 -32.07 22.34 20.49
N LEU A 253 -31.68 21.07 20.39
CA LEU A 253 -30.43 20.62 20.99
C LEU A 253 -29.29 21.09 20.08
N SER A 254 -28.57 22.14 20.51
CA SER A 254 -27.53 22.76 19.69
C SER A 254 -26.30 21.86 19.51
N PHE A 255 -25.72 21.89 18.31
CA PHE A 255 -24.44 21.30 17.94
C PHE A 255 -23.26 22.14 18.42
N THR A 256 -22.56 21.81 19.52
CA THR A 256 -21.52 22.76 20.01
C THR A 256 -20.23 22.22 20.62
N SER A 257 -20.02 20.92 20.88
CA SER A 257 -18.70 20.46 21.38
C SER A 257 -18.34 19.01 21.02
N VAL A 258 -19.29 18.09 21.16
CA VAL A 258 -19.04 16.65 20.95
C VAL A 258 -18.71 16.32 19.49
N ASP A 259 -19.30 17.03 18.52
CA ASP A 259 -19.13 16.68 17.11
C ASP A 259 -17.82 17.25 16.53
N ALA A 260 -17.35 18.39 17.03
CA ALA A 260 -16.00 18.89 16.73
C ALA A 260 -14.92 17.93 17.28
N GLN A 261 -15.11 17.42 18.49
CA GLN A 261 -14.25 16.39 19.08
C GLN A 261 -14.33 15.07 18.29
N PHE A 262 -15.50 14.69 17.78
CA PHE A 262 -15.66 13.51 16.93
C PHE A 262 -14.86 13.63 15.63
N MET A 263 -14.92 14.77 14.95
CA MET A 263 -14.14 15.03 13.75
C MET A 263 -12.63 14.98 14.02
N GLU A 264 -12.19 15.49 15.18
CA GLU A 264 -10.78 15.42 15.60
C GLU A 264 -10.33 13.98 15.86
N ILE A 265 -11.14 13.19 16.57
CA ILE A 265 -10.87 11.76 16.82
C ILE A 265 -10.80 10.99 15.49
N TRP A 266 -11.70 11.30 14.54
CA TRP A 266 -11.69 10.67 13.22
C TRP A 266 -10.39 10.99 12.46
N ALA A 267 -9.95 12.25 12.43
CA ALA A 267 -8.70 12.64 11.79
C ALA A 267 -7.47 11.95 12.42
N LEU A 268 -7.47 11.83 13.76
CA LEU A 268 -6.44 11.07 14.47
C LEU A 268 -6.46 9.58 14.11
N ALA A 269 -7.65 8.98 13.98
CA ALA A 269 -7.79 7.57 13.59
C ALA A 269 -7.29 7.30 12.15
N ILE A 270 -7.49 8.24 11.21
CA ILE A 270 -6.87 8.17 9.87
C ILE A 270 -5.33 8.21 10.00
N THR A 271 -4.81 9.08 10.86
CA THR A 271 -3.36 9.20 11.10
C THR A 271 -2.77 7.94 11.75
N GLU A 272 -3.52 7.23 12.60
CA GLU A 272 -3.09 5.93 13.14
C GLU A 272 -2.91 4.88 12.01
N VAL A 273 -3.82 4.86 11.04
CA VAL A 273 -3.69 3.98 9.85
C VAL A 273 -2.47 4.36 9.00
N ALA A 274 -2.22 5.66 8.82
CA ALA A 274 -1.02 6.16 8.15
C ALA A 274 0.26 5.68 8.86
N ARG A 275 0.31 5.82 10.19
CA ARG A 275 1.44 5.37 11.01
C ARG A 275 1.67 3.87 10.90
N LEU A 276 0.59 3.10 10.92
CA LEU A 276 0.63 1.64 10.81
C LEU A 276 1.29 1.18 9.50
N LEU A 277 0.85 1.74 8.38
CA LEU A 277 1.39 1.41 7.07
C LEU A 277 2.72 2.12 6.79
N ARG A 278 3.16 2.97 7.73
CA ARG A 278 4.32 3.86 7.61
C ARG A 278 4.21 4.79 6.40
N VAL A 279 3.00 5.12 5.95
CA VAL A 279 2.74 5.95 4.78
C VAL A 279 2.45 7.39 5.23
N PRO A 280 3.09 8.42 4.66
CA PRO A 280 2.73 9.81 4.92
C PRO A 280 1.23 10.09 4.70
N PRO A 281 0.53 10.84 5.58
CA PRO A 281 -0.91 11.09 5.46
C PRO A 281 -1.36 11.67 4.12
N VAL A 282 -0.50 12.46 3.47
CA VAL A 282 -0.73 13.04 2.13
C VAL A 282 -0.98 11.95 1.07
N LEU A 283 -0.32 10.80 1.18
CA LEU A 283 -0.54 9.67 0.27
C LEU A 283 -1.82 8.88 0.59
N LEU A 284 -2.46 9.15 1.73
CA LEU A 284 -3.83 8.72 2.00
C LEU A 284 -4.89 9.74 1.51
N MET A 285 -4.46 10.76 0.76
CA MET A 285 -5.28 11.90 0.33
C MET A 285 -5.78 12.78 1.50
N ASP A 286 -5.09 12.77 2.64
CA ASP A 286 -5.35 13.71 3.74
C ASP A 286 -4.38 14.90 3.67
N TYR A 287 -4.92 16.03 3.23
CA TYR A 287 -4.20 17.31 3.07
C TYR A 287 -4.40 18.28 4.24
N SER A 288 -5.16 17.90 5.27
CA SER A 288 -5.64 18.81 6.32
C SER A 288 -4.53 19.52 7.11
N ARG A 289 -3.35 18.89 7.22
CA ARG A 289 -2.19 19.39 7.97
C ARG A 289 -0.93 19.53 7.10
N GLN A 290 -1.07 19.53 5.77
CA GLN A 290 0.07 19.61 4.87
C GLN A 290 0.59 21.05 4.73
N THR A 291 1.90 21.22 4.86
CA THR A 291 2.62 22.45 4.46
C THR A 291 3.47 22.17 3.22
N TRP A 292 3.82 23.21 2.46
CA TRP A 292 4.66 23.09 1.26
C TRP A 292 5.99 22.37 1.52
N ALA A 293 6.67 22.68 2.64
CA ALA A 293 7.91 22.02 3.03
C ALA A 293 7.74 20.52 3.37
N ASN A 294 6.57 20.14 3.89
CA ASN A 294 6.25 18.74 4.20
C ASN A 294 5.92 17.90 2.95
N ALA A 295 5.53 18.55 1.85
CA ALA A 295 5.16 17.88 0.60
C ALA A 295 6.39 17.27 -0.10
N GLU A 296 7.45 18.07 -0.26
CA GLU A 296 8.67 17.67 -0.98
C GLU A 296 9.46 16.60 -0.20
N THR A 297 9.58 16.77 1.11
CA THR A 297 10.22 15.80 2.00
C THR A 297 9.39 14.51 2.15
N GLY A 298 8.07 14.58 2.00
CA GLY A 298 7.15 13.44 2.14
C GLY A 298 7.41 12.34 1.12
N GLY A 299 7.75 12.69 -0.13
CA GLY A 299 8.08 11.71 -1.17
C GLY A 299 9.33 10.89 -0.83
N GLN A 300 10.39 11.56 -0.36
CA GLN A 300 11.63 10.89 0.05
C GLN A 300 11.44 10.03 1.31
N GLN A 301 10.63 10.49 2.26
CA GLN A 301 10.29 9.71 3.45
C GLN A 301 9.51 8.45 3.10
N PHE A 302 8.54 8.56 2.18
CA PHE A 302 7.79 7.41 1.69
C PHE A 302 8.70 6.37 1.02
N LEU A 303 9.62 6.83 0.16
CA LEU A 303 10.57 5.94 -0.48
C LEU A 303 11.47 5.23 0.54
N THR A 304 12.10 6.00 1.44
CA THR A 304 13.11 5.50 2.37
C THR A 304 12.52 4.60 3.45
N TYR A 305 11.42 5.02 4.08
CA TYR A 305 10.90 4.36 5.28
C TYR A 305 9.72 3.44 5.00
N SER A 306 8.96 3.67 3.93
CA SER A 306 7.79 2.86 3.60
C SER A 306 8.13 1.83 2.54
N LEU A 307 8.60 2.27 1.36
CA LEU A 307 8.80 1.40 0.21
C LEU A 307 10.09 0.58 0.25
N ALA A 308 11.24 1.16 0.61
CA ALA A 308 12.52 0.47 0.56
C ALA A 308 12.52 -0.89 1.30
N PRO A 309 11.88 -1.05 2.49
CA PRO A 309 11.73 -2.37 3.12
C PRO A 309 10.95 -3.39 2.28
N TRP A 310 9.96 -2.97 1.51
CA TRP A 310 9.22 -3.85 0.58
C TRP A 310 10.06 -4.22 -0.64
N LEU A 311 10.74 -3.23 -1.24
CA LEU A 311 11.60 -3.45 -2.41
C LEU A 311 12.73 -4.43 -2.09
N ALA A 312 13.41 -4.24 -0.96
CA ALA A 312 14.49 -5.13 -0.51
C ALA A 312 14.00 -6.57 -0.27
N ARG A 313 12.77 -6.75 0.23
CA ARG A 313 12.17 -8.09 0.43
C ARG A 313 11.84 -8.76 -0.89
N TRP A 314 11.32 -8.01 -1.84
CA TRP A 314 11.12 -8.49 -3.20
C TRP A 314 12.44 -8.92 -3.83
N GLU A 315 13.47 -8.07 -3.78
CA GLU A 315 14.80 -8.36 -4.32
C GLU A 315 15.40 -9.62 -3.70
N ALA A 316 15.32 -9.75 -2.38
CA ALA A 316 15.80 -10.92 -1.66
C ALA A 316 15.03 -12.20 -2.03
N GLU A 317 13.70 -12.15 -2.05
CA GLU A 317 12.88 -13.33 -2.36
C GLU A 317 13.04 -13.76 -3.84
N VAL A 318 13.13 -12.80 -4.76
CA VAL A 318 13.37 -13.07 -6.18
C VAL A 318 14.75 -13.67 -6.39
N THR A 319 15.78 -13.14 -5.72
CA THR A 319 17.13 -13.72 -5.74
C THR A 319 17.13 -15.14 -5.19
N LEU A 320 16.37 -15.40 -4.12
CA LEU A 320 16.30 -16.71 -3.49
C LEU A 320 15.56 -17.76 -4.33
N LYS A 321 14.53 -17.37 -5.10
CA LYS A 321 13.63 -18.32 -5.78
C LYS A 321 13.79 -18.39 -7.29
N LEU A 322 14.12 -17.27 -7.92
CA LEU A 322 14.15 -17.13 -9.38
C LEU A 322 15.56 -17.02 -9.95
N ILE A 323 16.59 -16.95 -9.10
CA ILE A 323 18.01 -17.03 -9.50
C ILE A 323 18.59 -18.35 -9.00
N ALA A 324 19.22 -19.09 -9.92
CA ALA A 324 19.86 -20.37 -9.63
C ALA A 324 20.97 -20.17 -8.58
N PRO A 325 21.17 -21.11 -7.64
CA PRO A 325 22.16 -20.95 -6.56
C PRO A 325 23.58 -20.60 -7.05
N GLU A 326 24.01 -21.20 -8.15
CA GLU A 326 25.31 -20.96 -8.80
C GLU A 326 25.48 -19.55 -9.37
N ASP A 327 24.39 -18.87 -9.74
CA ASP A 327 24.44 -17.54 -10.34
C ASP A 327 24.36 -16.41 -9.31
N ARG A 328 23.97 -16.68 -8.06
CA ARG A 328 23.66 -15.64 -7.05
C ARG A 328 24.83 -14.76 -6.65
N GLU A 329 26.06 -15.23 -6.81
CA GLU A 329 27.26 -14.43 -6.54
C GLU A 329 27.47 -13.34 -7.61
N ASN A 330 27.09 -13.66 -8.85
CA ASN A 330 27.33 -12.85 -10.03
C ASN A 330 26.07 -12.12 -10.50
N VAL A 331 24.88 -12.55 -10.10
CA VAL A 331 23.60 -12.03 -10.57
C VAL A 331 22.76 -11.56 -9.40
N PHE A 332 22.21 -10.36 -9.51
CA PHE A 332 21.30 -9.80 -8.52
C PHE A 332 20.17 -9.03 -9.21
N VAL A 333 19.08 -8.79 -8.49
CA VAL A 333 17.97 -7.95 -8.94
C VAL A 333 17.87 -6.71 -8.06
N GLU A 334 17.47 -5.59 -8.65
CA GLU A 334 17.35 -4.31 -7.95
C GLU A 334 16.21 -3.49 -8.56
N HIS A 335 15.37 -2.90 -7.72
CA HIS A 335 14.41 -1.89 -8.17
C HIS A 335 15.12 -0.58 -8.46
N LEU A 336 14.61 0.19 -9.43
CA LEU A 336 15.12 1.54 -9.70
C LEU A 336 14.19 2.61 -9.10
N PRO A 337 14.40 3.02 -7.84
CA PRO A 337 13.52 3.97 -7.14
C PRO A 337 13.54 5.37 -7.77
N ASP A 338 14.58 5.70 -8.55
CA ASP A 338 14.70 6.95 -9.30
C ASP A 338 13.49 7.23 -10.20
N GLN A 339 12.74 6.20 -10.59
CA GLN A 339 11.50 6.39 -11.35
C GLN A 339 10.38 7.05 -10.54
N LEU A 340 10.32 6.85 -9.23
CA LEU A 340 9.39 7.58 -8.35
C LEU A 340 9.86 9.02 -8.11
N LEU A 341 11.18 9.23 -8.12
CA LEU A 341 11.81 10.55 -8.01
C LEU A 341 11.90 11.27 -9.36
N ARG A 342 11.19 10.79 -10.39
CA ARG A 342 11.06 11.43 -11.70
C ARG A 342 10.24 12.72 -11.52
N SER A 343 10.89 13.67 -10.87
CA SER A 343 10.45 14.98 -10.42
C SER A 343 10.44 15.97 -11.58
N ASP A 344 9.95 17.17 -11.26
CA ASP A 344 9.83 18.33 -12.15
C ASP A 344 10.98 18.43 -13.17
N PHE A 345 10.60 18.74 -14.41
CA PHE A 345 11.53 18.87 -15.53
C PHE A 345 12.65 19.87 -15.21
N ALA A 346 12.39 20.92 -14.41
CA ALA A 346 13.38 21.90 -14.02
C ALA A 346 14.48 21.32 -13.12
N THR A 347 14.11 20.59 -12.05
CA THR A 347 15.07 19.95 -11.14
C THR A 347 15.89 18.90 -11.87
N ARG A 348 15.25 18.10 -12.73
CA ARG A 348 15.93 17.07 -13.52
C ARG A 348 16.89 17.67 -14.56
N ALA A 349 16.49 18.74 -15.25
CA ALA A 349 17.36 19.44 -16.18
C ALA A 349 18.60 20.02 -15.47
N THR A 350 18.41 20.57 -14.27
CA THR A 350 19.51 21.08 -13.43
C THR A 350 20.46 19.95 -13.02
N ALA A 351 19.94 18.82 -12.56
CA ALA A 351 20.76 17.67 -12.16
C ALA A 351 21.56 17.09 -13.35
N TYR A 352 20.92 16.87 -14.51
CA TYR A 352 21.62 16.42 -15.72
C TYR A 352 22.67 17.43 -16.18
N GLY A 353 22.40 18.73 -16.07
CA GLY A 353 23.38 19.78 -16.34
C GLY A 353 24.62 19.66 -15.44
N GLN A 354 24.42 19.41 -14.15
CA GLN A 354 25.52 19.20 -13.19
C GLN A 354 26.31 17.93 -13.51
N TYR A 355 25.66 16.77 -13.70
CA TYR A 355 26.35 15.53 -14.04
C TYR A 355 27.14 15.61 -15.35
N ARG A 356 26.60 16.30 -16.36
CA ARG A 356 27.29 16.54 -17.62
C ARG A 356 28.49 17.48 -17.44
N SER A 357 28.37 18.50 -16.58
CA SER A 357 29.48 19.41 -16.27
C SER A 357 30.63 18.74 -15.51
N MET A 358 30.32 17.76 -14.66
CA MET A 358 31.31 16.97 -13.89
C MET A 358 31.97 15.86 -14.73
N GLY A 359 31.50 15.61 -15.96
CA GLY A 359 31.99 14.50 -16.80
C GLY A 359 31.51 13.12 -16.34
N VAL A 360 30.39 13.04 -15.61
CA VAL A 360 29.80 11.77 -15.13
C VAL A 360 28.87 11.15 -16.18
N MET A 361 28.21 11.97 -16.99
CA MET A 361 27.27 11.52 -18.03
C MET A 361 27.55 12.18 -19.38
N THR A 362 27.44 11.39 -20.44
CA THR A 362 27.46 11.80 -21.84
C THR A 362 26.12 12.42 -22.25
N ALA A 363 26.09 13.13 -23.38
CA ALA A 363 24.84 13.68 -23.91
C ALA A 363 23.84 12.57 -24.28
N ASN A 364 24.30 11.41 -24.75
CA ASN A 364 23.45 10.28 -25.10
C ASN A 364 22.87 9.56 -23.88
N GLU A 365 23.58 9.53 -22.75
CA GLU A 365 23.02 9.00 -21.49
C GLU A 365 21.91 9.91 -20.95
N VAL A 366 22.09 11.23 -21.03
CA VAL A 366 21.03 12.20 -20.70
C VAL A 366 19.83 12.04 -21.65
N ARG A 367 20.07 11.90 -22.95
CA ARG A 367 19.01 11.70 -23.96
C ARG A 367 18.27 10.38 -23.74
N SER A 368 18.99 9.30 -23.43
CA SER A 368 18.41 8.01 -23.06
C SER A 368 17.52 8.13 -21.82
N GLY A 369 17.97 8.84 -20.78
CA GLY A 369 17.17 9.15 -19.59
C GLY A 369 15.90 9.98 -19.88
N LEU A 370 15.92 10.79 -20.94
CA LEU A 370 14.78 11.57 -21.44
C LEU A 370 13.97 10.86 -22.55
N ASN A 371 14.28 9.60 -22.87
CA ASN A 371 13.68 8.84 -23.99
C ASN A 371 13.83 9.54 -25.36
N LEU A 372 14.95 10.22 -25.59
CA LEU A 372 15.30 10.85 -26.86
C LEU A 372 16.28 9.97 -27.65
N PRO A 373 16.21 9.96 -29.00
CA PRO A 373 17.11 9.16 -29.83
C PRO A 373 18.56 9.65 -29.68
N PRO A 374 19.57 8.77 -29.72
CA PRO A 374 20.97 9.15 -29.57
C PRO A 374 21.44 10.07 -30.72
N LEU A 375 22.42 10.92 -30.43
CA LEU A 375 23.14 11.72 -31.42
C LEU A 375 24.50 11.07 -31.70
N ALA A 376 24.97 11.17 -32.95
CA ALA A 376 26.24 10.58 -33.37
C ALA A 376 27.45 11.13 -32.57
N THR A 377 27.42 12.41 -32.21
CA THR A 377 28.45 13.09 -31.39
C THR A 377 28.15 13.08 -29.89
N GLY A 378 27.15 12.32 -29.46
CA GLY A 378 26.61 12.40 -28.10
C GLY A 378 27.33 11.57 -27.03
N ASN A 379 28.33 10.77 -27.40
CA ASN A 379 29.07 9.89 -26.47
C ASN A 379 30.32 10.55 -25.87
N GLU A 380 30.61 11.80 -26.20
CA GLU A 380 31.74 12.53 -25.63
C GLU A 380 31.40 13.12 -24.24
N LEU A 381 32.29 12.90 -23.27
CA LEU A 381 32.26 13.54 -21.96
C LEU A 381 32.80 14.97 -22.08
N SER A 382 31.95 15.87 -22.58
CA SER A 382 32.27 17.30 -22.71
C SER A 382 31.44 18.13 -21.72
N ASN A 383 32.10 19.06 -21.02
CA ASN A 383 31.41 20.02 -20.18
C ASN A 383 30.73 21.08 -21.06
N PRO A 384 29.39 21.21 -21.03
CA PRO A 384 28.66 22.20 -21.84
C PRO A 384 29.06 23.65 -21.59
N TYR A 385 29.63 23.94 -20.42
CA TYR A 385 29.91 25.31 -19.98
C TYR A 385 31.34 25.77 -20.28
N THR A 386 32.20 24.90 -20.81
CA THR A 386 33.61 25.20 -21.10
C THR A 386 33.91 25.01 -22.59
N SER A 387 33.26 25.78 -23.46
CA SER A 387 33.73 25.87 -24.85
C SER A 387 34.97 26.75 -24.90
N THR A 388 36.17 26.15 -24.82
CA THR A 388 37.41 26.83 -25.22
C THR A 388 37.66 26.56 -26.71
N THR A 389 36.84 27.15 -27.59
CA THR A 389 37.27 27.38 -28.97
C THR A 389 38.26 28.54 -28.94
N LYS A 390 39.53 28.23 -28.69
CA LYS A 390 40.62 29.16 -28.98
C LYS A 390 40.91 28.99 -30.48
N PRO A 391 40.63 29.97 -31.35
CA PRO A 391 41.04 29.85 -32.75
C PRO A 391 42.57 29.78 -32.79
N GLU A 392 43.11 28.75 -33.46
CA GLU A 392 44.55 28.63 -33.69
C GLU A 392 45.05 29.84 -34.49
N PRO A 393 46.21 30.43 -34.15
CA PRO A 393 46.81 31.47 -34.97
C PRO A 393 47.28 30.85 -36.29
N THR A 394 46.76 31.34 -37.41
CA THR A 394 47.24 31.00 -38.75
C THR A 394 48.74 31.29 -38.85
N ALA A 395 49.56 30.28 -39.09
CA ALA A 395 50.99 30.44 -39.35
C ALA A 395 51.17 31.22 -40.67
N LEU A 396 51.91 32.33 -40.63
CA LEU A 396 52.32 33.07 -41.81
C LEU A 396 53.36 32.23 -42.57
N GLU A 397 53.07 31.88 -43.82
CA GLU A 397 54.03 31.25 -44.73
C GLU A 397 55.21 32.20 -45.00
N GLU A 398 56.41 31.83 -44.55
CA GLU A 398 57.66 32.42 -45.02
C GLU A 398 57.85 32.03 -46.50
N THR A 399 57.63 33.01 -47.37
CA THR A 399 58.00 32.94 -48.78
C THR A 399 59.53 32.98 -48.88
N LYS A 400 60.14 31.84 -49.23
CA LYS A 400 61.51 31.79 -49.75
C LYS A 400 61.53 32.51 -51.10
N THR A 401 62.26 33.61 -51.17
CA THR A 401 62.65 34.26 -52.43
C THR A 401 63.90 33.54 -52.95
N ASP A 402 63.81 32.97 -54.14
CA ASP A 402 64.96 32.55 -54.93
C ASP A 402 65.72 33.78 -55.44
N GLU A 403 67.03 33.84 -55.17
CA GLU A 403 68.07 34.43 -56.05
C GLU A 403 69.44 33.80 -55.76
#